data_AF-A0A2P4X6V9-F1
#
_entry.id   AF-A0A2P4X6V9-F1
#
_cell.length_a   1.000
_cell.length_b   1.000
_cell.length_c   1.000
_cell.angle_alpha   90.00
_cell.angle_beta   90.00
_cell.angle_gamma   90.00
#
_symmetry.space_group_name_H-M   'P 1'
#
loop_
_entity.id
_entity.type
_entity.pdbx_description
1 polymer ?
#
loop_
_entity_poly.entity_id
_entity_poly.type
_entity_poly.pdbx_seq_one_letter_code
_entity_poly.pdbx_strand_id
1 'polypeptide(L)'
;MSAAEDIEKDTAPTTNASSKKVAKSPWLSAYHNAVAGIKAGSSCMQLVDVYGDGDAKLVVADGDQRLKMYKGASMKRQRGTCGLRSHQSQMIYCSSLHGEQAVLGVPSALSYFYSDNNRPRIPAIAVASGPYIFIYRNFRPHYKFTVPSIEIDAQETKLWEALAKCSIEVPDALAQLSTMR
;
A
#
# COMPACT_ATOMS: atom_id res chain seq x y z
N MET A 1 -73.00 -32.58 -21.87
CA MET A 1 -71.97 -31.97 -22.71
C MET A 1 -71.55 -30.68 -22.02
N SER A 2 -70.33 -30.65 -21.49
CA SER A 2 -69.82 -29.62 -20.58
C SER A 2 -69.45 -28.34 -21.32
N ALA A 3 -69.76 -27.20 -20.70
CA ALA A 3 -69.37 -25.86 -21.11
C ALA A 3 -67.83 -25.72 -21.15
N ALA A 4 -67.32 -25.04 -22.18
CA ALA A 4 -65.96 -24.53 -22.23
C ALA A 4 -66.07 -23.00 -22.33
N GLU A 5 -65.50 -22.33 -21.34
CA GLU A 5 -65.42 -20.87 -21.20
C GLU A 5 -64.25 -20.33 -22.04
N ASP A 6 -64.50 -19.22 -22.74
CA ASP A 6 -63.49 -18.46 -23.48
C ASP A 6 -62.56 -17.71 -22.51
N ILE A 7 -61.26 -18.02 -22.56
CA ILE A 7 -60.22 -17.29 -21.82
C ILE A 7 -59.49 -16.38 -22.79
N GLU A 8 -59.81 -15.09 -22.70
CA GLU A 8 -59.12 -13.96 -23.28
C GLU A 8 -57.66 -13.94 -22.78
N LYS A 9 -56.69 -13.99 -23.69
CA LYS A 9 -55.26 -13.97 -23.35
C LYS A 9 -54.66 -12.62 -23.69
N ASP A 10 -54.40 -11.84 -22.64
CA ASP A 10 -53.68 -10.58 -22.66
C ASP A 10 -52.40 -10.64 -23.49
N THR A 11 -52.26 -9.66 -24.39
CA THR A 11 -51.05 -9.40 -25.16
C THR A 11 -50.05 -8.65 -24.28
N ALA A 12 -49.01 -9.36 -23.81
CA ALA A 12 -47.90 -8.72 -23.12
C ALA A 12 -47.04 -7.89 -24.10
N PRO A 13 -46.62 -6.66 -23.74
CA PRO A 13 -45.82 -5.82 -24.61
C PRO A 13 -44.42 -6.42 -24.77
N THR A 14 -44.02 -6.62 -26.02
CA THR A 14 -42.68 -7.05 -26.41
C THR A 14 -41.69 -5.93 -26.06
N THR A 15 -41.06 -6.01 -24.89
CA THR A 15 -39.97 -5.10 -24.53
C THR A 15 -38.71 -5.53 -25.28
N ASN A 16 -38.38 -4.79 -26.33
CA ASN A 16 -37.14 -4.90 -27.07
C ASN A 16 -35.96 -4.68 -26.11
N ALA A 17 -35.35 -5.76 -25.63
CA ALA A 17 -34.10 -5.73 -24.89
C ALA A 17 -32.97 -5.30 -25.85
N SER A 18 -32.78 -3.99 -25.97
CA SER A 18 -31.59 -3.42 -26.61
C SER A 18 -30.36 -3.93 -25.86
N SER A 19 -29.63 -4.84 -26.49
CA SER A 19 -28.38 -5.39 -25.98
C SER A 19 -27.32 -4.29 -25.96
N LYS A 20 -27.22 -3.57 -24.84
CA LYS A 20 -26.10 -2.66 -24.58
C LYS A 20 -24.82 -3.49 -24.59
N LYS A 21 -24.05 -3.41 -25.68
CA LYS A 21 -22.70 -3.97 -25.75
C LYS A 21 -21.84 -3.23 -24.72
N VAL A 22 -21.58 -3.88 -23.59
CA VAL A 22 -20.62 -3.37 -22.60
C VAL A 22 -19.26 -3.32 -23.29
N ALA A 23 -18.69 -2.12 -23.39
CA ALA A 23 -17.34 -1.95 -23.93
C ALA A 23 -16.38 -2.81 -23.09
N LYS A 24 -15.72 -3.78 -23.74
CA LYS A 24 -14.72 -4.63 -23.06
C LYS A 24 -13.56 -3.74 -22.64
N SER A 25 -13.14 -3.85 -21.38
CA SER A 25 -11.97 -3.13 -20.90
C SER A 25 -10.72 -3.60 -21.64
N PRO A 26 -9.76 -2.71 -21.94
CA PRO A 26 -8.49 -3.08 -22.57
C PRO A 26 -7.54 -3.82 -21.60
N TRP A 27 -7.92 -3.91 -20.33
CA TRP A 27 -7.09 -4.43 -19.25
C TRP A 27 -7.21 -5.95 -19.10
N LEU A 28 -6.08 -6.64 -19.06
CA LEU A 28 -6.02 -8.05 -18.68
C LEU A 28 -6.00 -8.16 -17.14
N SER A 29 -6.97 -8.89 -16.58
CA SER A 29 -6.95 -9.23 -15.15
C SER A 29 -5.87 -10.27 -14.90
N ALA A 30 -4.71 -9.83 -14.40
CA ALA A 30 -3.56 -10.70 -14.14
C ALA A 30 -3.74 -11.51 -12.85
N TYR A 31 -4.07 -10.84 -11.75
CA TYR A 31 -4.24 -11.46 -10.44
C TYR A 31 -5.17 -10.65 -9.56
N HIS A 32 -5.97 -11.34 -8.74
CA HIS A 32 -6.82 -10.74 -7.74
C HIS A 32 -6.74 -11.53 -6.43
N ASN A 33 -6.43 -10.86 -5.32
CA ASN A 33 -6.39 -11.45 -4.00
C ASN A 33 -7.04 -10.51 -2.98
N ALA A 34 -8.28 -10.86 -2.59
CA ALA A 34 -9.05 -10.09 -1.62
C ALA A 34 -8.52 -10.25 -0.17
N VAL A 35 -7.74 -11.30 0.12
CA VAL A 35 -7.28 -11.64 1.48
C VAL A 35 -5.82 -11.28 1.73
N ALA A 36 -5.20 -10.46 0.86
CA ALA A 36 -3.79 -10.08 0.99
C ALA A 36 -3.49 -9.22 2.25
N GLY A 37 -4.50 -8.54 2.79
CA GLY A 37 -4.37 -7.79 4.05
C GLY A 37 -3.32 -6.67 4.01
N ILE A 38 -3.15 -6.02 2.85
CA ILE A 38 -2.20 -4.92 2.66
C ILE A 38 -2.89 -3.60 3.04
N LYS A 39 -2.36 -2.87 4.03
CA LYS A 39 -2.86 -1.57 4.50
C LYS A 39 -1.81 -0.50 4.22
N ALA A 40 -1.63 -0.16 2.95
CA ALA A 40 -0.62 0.82 2.52
C ALA A 40 -1.22 1.84 1.55
N GLY A 41 -0.79 3.10 1.67
CA GLY A 41 -1.03 4.13 0.67
C GLY A 41 -0.09 3.99 -0.53
N SER A 42 -0.35 4.73 -1.61
CA SER A 42 0.50 4.73 -2.81
C SER A 42 1.94 5.17 -2.53
N SER A 43 2.16 6.03 -1.53
CA SER A 43 3.49 6.46 -1.08
C SER A 43 4.29 5.36 -0.37
N CYS A 44 3.64 4.31 0.10
CA CYS A 44 4.24 3.23 0.87
C CYS A 44 4.47 1.95 0.05
N MET A 45 4.27 2.00 -1.27
CA MET A 45 4.47 0.88 -2.17
C MET A 45 5.41 1.26 -3.31
N GLN A 46 6.29 0.34 -3.71
CA GLN A 46 7.22 0.58 -4.80
C GLN A 46 7.73 -0.72 -5.43
N LEU A 47 7.98 -0.68 -6.74
CA LEU A 47 8.66 -1.78 -7.45
C LEU A 47 10.16 -1.53 -7.46
N VAL A 48 10.93 -2.45 -6.89
CA VAL A 48 12.39 -2.32 -6.73
C VAL A 48 13.07 -3.65 -6.98
N ASP A 49 14.15 -3.65 -7.76
CA ASP A 49 15.05 -4.79 -7.86
C ASP A 49 15.97 -4.83 -6.62
N VAL A 50 15.49 -5.45 -5.56
CA VAL A 50 16.15 -5.47 -4.25
C VAL A 50 17.51 -6.18 -4.26
N TYR A 51 17.74 -7.10 -5.21
CA TYR A 51 18.94 -7.93 -5.26
C TYR A 51 19.90 -7.56 -6.39
N GLY A 52 19.46 -6.73 -7.34
CA GLY A 52 20.23 -6.43 -8.56
C GLY A 52 20.24 -7.59 -9.56
N ASP A 53 19.26 -8.49 -9.49
CA ASP A 53 19.15 -9.69 -10.33
C ASP A 53 18.28 -9.47 -11.58
N GLY A 54 17.76 -8.25 -11.77
CA GLY A 54 16.82 -7.91 -12.82
C GLY A 54 15.37 -8.30 -12.52
N ASP A 55 15.09 -8.90 -11.36
CA ASP A 55 13.74 -9.31 -10.94
C ASP A 55 13.18 -8.27 -9.94
N ALA A 56 12.44 -7.30 -10.48
CA ALA A 56 11.78 -6.28 -9.68
C ALA A 56 10.72 -6.90 -8.76
N LYS A 57 10.84 -6.62 -7.46
CA LYS A 57 9.94 -7.10 -6.41
C LYS A 57 9.09 -5.95 -5.91
N LEU A 58 7.84 -6.24 -5.58
CA LEU A 58 6.94 -5.25 -5.01
C LEU A 58 7.22 -5.15 -3.51
N VAL A 59 7.72 -4.00 -3.09
CA VAL A 59 7.97 -3.71 -1.67
C VAL A 59 6.82 -2.84 -1.17
N VAL A 60 6.27 -3.21 -0.02
CA VAL A 60 5.15 -2.52 0.62
C VAL A 60 5.46 -2.30 2.10
N ALA A 61 5.47 -1.05 2.53
CA ALA A 61 5.50 -0.67 3.92
C ALA A 61 4.05 -0.60 4.45
N ASP A 62 3.68 -1.61 5.24
CA ASP A 62 2.33 -1.78 5.76
C ASP A 62 2.10 -0.93 7.02
N GLY A 63 0.86 -0.49 7.23
CA GLY A 63 0.43 0.19 8.46
C GLY A 63 0.60 -0.65 9.71
N ASP A 64 0.67 -1.98 9.57
CA ASP A 64 0.97 -2.93 10.64
C ASP A 64 2.45 -2.93 11.07
N GLN A 65 3.23 -1.91 10.67
CA GLN A 65 4.65 -1.75 10.98
C GLN A 65 5.52 -2.88 10.42
N ARG A 66 5.13 -3.40 9.24
CA ARG A 66 5.83 -4.46 8.53
C ARG A 66 6.19 -4.02 7.13
N LEU A 67 7.46 -4.19 6.78
CA LEU A 67 7.94 -4.08 5.42
C LEU A 67 7.80 -5.45 4.76
N LYS A 68 6.85 -5.58 3.85
CA LYS A 68 6.52 -6.80 3.10
C LYS A 68 7.12 -6.71 1.70
N MET A 69 7.73 -7.78 1.24
CA MET A 69 8.23 -7.91 -0.13
C MET A 69 7.49 -9.04 -0.80
N TYR A 70 6.85 -8.73 -1.92
CA TYR A 70 6.15 -9.67 -2.76
C TYR A 70 6.97 -9.95 -4.01
N LYS A 71 7.09 -11.23 -4.32
CA LYS A 71 7.68 -11.68 -5.58
C LYS A 71 6.57 -12.06 -6.54
N GLY A 72 6.72 -11.65 -7.80
CA GLY A 72 5.84 -12.08 -8.88
C GLY A 72 5.85 -13.61 -8.99
N ALA A 73 4.71 -14.18 -9.36
CA ALA A 73 4.57 -15.62 -9.43
C ALA A 73 5.51 -16.22 -10.47
N SER A 74 6.40 -17.12 -10.06
CA SER A 74 6.89 -18.15 -10.97
C SER A 74 5.68 -18.98 -11.40
N MET A 75 5.49 -19.11 -12.71
CA MET A 75 4.42 -19.89 -13.33
C MET A 75 4.32 -21.29 -12.73
N LYS A 76 3.40 -21.51 -11.78
CA LYS A 76 3.07 -22.86 -11.32
C LYS A 76 2.01 -23.41 -12.25
N ARG A 77 2.40 -24.33 -13.13
CA ARG A 77 1.45 -25.22 -13.81
C ARG A 77 0.79 -26.10 -12.76
N GLN A 78 -0.39 -25.71 -12.30
CA GLN A 78 -1.20 -26.61 -11.52
C GLN A 78 -1.75 -27.69 -12.48
N ARG A 79 -1.20 -28.91 -12.42
CA ARG A 79 -1.87 -30.07 -13.01
C ARG A 79 -3.18 -30.25 -12.23
N GLY A 80 -4.29 -29.81 -12.82
CA GLY A 80 -5.61 -30.13 -12.30
C GLY A 80 -5.74 -31.64 -12.24
N THR A 81 -5.99 -32.18 -11.06
CA THR A 81 -6.47 -33.56 -10.87
C THR A 81 -7.99 -33.64 -11.00
N CYS A 82 -8.67 -32.58 -11.45
CA CYS A 82 -10.08 -32.66 -11.82
C CYS A 82 -10.22 -33.43 -13.14
N GLY A 83 -10.54 -34.71 -13.02
CA GLY A 83 -11.04 -35.50 -14.12
C GLY A 83 -12.27 -34.83 -14.71
N LEU A 84 -12.27 -34.77 -16.05
CA LEU A 84 -13.35 -34.39 -16.95
C LEU A 84 -13.46 -32.89 -17.31
N ARG A 85 -13.18 -32.67 -18.60
CA ARG A 85 -13.60 -31.59 -19.52
C ARG A 85 -12.63 -30.41 -19.68
N SER A 86 -11.98 -30.46 -20.86
CA SER A 86 -11.66 -29.34 -21.75
C SER A 86 -10.97 -28.10 -21.17
N HIS A 87 -9.65 -28.06 -21.35
CA HIS A 87 -8.88 -26.91 -21.82
C HIS A 87 -9.32 -25.52 -21.29
N GLN A 88 -9.13 -25.28 -20.00
CA GLN A 88 -8.74 -23.94 -19.56
C GLN A 88 -7.70 -24.10 -18.46
N SER A 89 -6.42 -24.11 -18.87
CA SER A 89 -5.32 -23.92 -17.93
C SER A 89 -5.49 -22.52 -17.34
N GLN A 90 -6.14 -22.43 -16.18
CA GLN A 90 -6.23 -21.18 -15.44
C GLN A 90 -4.86 -20.92 -14.84
N MET A 91 -4.10 -20.08 -15.53
CA MET A 91 -2.78 -19.64 -15.11
C MET A 91 -2.97 -18.69 -13.92
N ILE A 92 -2.85 -19.23 -12.71
CA ILE A 92 -2.95 -18.44 -11.48
C ILE A 92 -1.59 -17.76 -11.31
N TYR A 93 -1.51 -16.50 -11.73
CA TYR A 93 -0.52 -15.60 -11.18
C TYR A 93 -0.83 -15.50 -9.68
N CYS A 94 0.12 -15.73 -8.80
CA CYS A 94 -0.02 -15.54 -7.35
C CYS A 94 1.17 -14.72 -6.87
N SER A 95 0.97 -13.45 -6.52
CA SER A 95 2.03 -12.66 -5.85
C SER A 95 2.24 -13.25 -4.46
N SER A 96 3.35 -13.96 -4.28
CA SER A 96 3.67 -14.63 -3.02
C SER A 96 4.51 -13.71 -2.15
N LEU A 97 4.25 -13.70 -0.84
CA LEU A 97 5.09 -13.00 0.12
C LEU A 97 6.48 -13.68 0.14
N HIS A 98 7.51 -12.95 -0.27
CA HIS A 98 8.89 -13.42 -0.36
C HIS A 98 9.68 -13.12 0.92
N GLY A 99 9.37 -12.01 1.59
CA GLY A 99 10.01 -11.64 2.84
C GLY A 99 9.21 -10.61 3.62
N GLU A 100 9.40 -10.60 4.92
CA GLU A 100 8.81 -9.63 5.83
C GLU A 100 9.87 -9.16 6.82
N GLN A 101 9.87 -7.87 7.12
CA GLN A 101 10.76 -7.25 8.09
C GLN A 101 9.95 -6.32 9.00
N ALA A 102 10.21 -6.38 10.31
CA ALA A 102 9.63 -5.43 11.24
C ALA A 102 10.24 -4.03 11.05
N VAL A 103 9.38 -3.02 11.00
CA VAL A 103 9.75 -1.59 10.97
C VAL A 103 9.37 -1.01 12.33
N LEU A 104 10.13 -0.03 12.81
CA LEU A 104 9.83 0.65 14.06
C LEU A 104 8.90 1.83 13.77
N GLY A 105 7.64 1.73 14.20
CA GLY A 105 6.64 2.76 14.00
C GLY A 105 5.86 2.63 12.68
N VAL A 106 4.87 3.50 12.51
CA VAL A 106 4.02 3.52 11.31
C VAL A 106 4.79 4.18 10.15
N PRO A 107 4.93 3.53 8.99
CA PRO A 107 5.62 4.11 7.85
C PRO A 107 4.77 5.20 7.19
N SER A 108 5.39 6.33 6.86
CA SER A 108 4.74 7.44 6.14
C SER A 108 5.00 7.39 4.64
N ALA A 109 6.22 7.02 4.26
CA ALA A 109 6.64 6.92 2.87
C ALA A 109 7.74 5.87 2.69
N LEU A 110 7.80 5.30 1.49
CA LEU A 110 8.84 4.39 1.05
C LEU A 110 9.45 4.93 -0.25
N SER A 111 10.77 4.95 -0.32
CA SER A 111 11.53 5.30 -1.52
C SER A 111 12.72 4.35 -1.69
N TYR A 112 13.36 4.39 -2.85
CA TYR A 112 14.62 3.69 -3.08
C TYR A 112 15.60 4.62 -3.80
N PHE A 113 16.87 4.39 -3.57
CA PHE A 113 17.94 5.14 -4.20
C PHE A 113 19.17 4.27 -4.42
N TYR A 114 20.01 4.64 -5.38
CA TYR A 114 21.30 4.01 -5.60
C TYR A 114 22.37 4.83 -4.89
N SER A 115 23.02 4.25 -3.89
CA SER A 115 24.08 4.94 -3.14
C SER A 115 25.40 4.94 -3.88
N ASP A 116 25.67 3.86 -4.61
CA ASP A 116 26.96 3.60 -5.25
C ASP A 116 26.77 3.41 -6.75
N ASN A 117 27.82 3.74 -7.52
CA ASN A 117 27.83 3.58 -8.98
C ASN A 117 28.54 2.29 -9.44
N ASN A 118 28.87 1.40 -8.50
CA ASN A 118 29.47 0.10 -8.79
C ASN A 118 28.48 -0.82 -9.52
N ARG A 119 28.98 -1.63 -10.46
CA ARG A 119 28.18 -2.63 -11.16
C ARG A 119 28.35 -4.01 -10.49
N PRO A 120 27.28 -4.75 -10.17
CA PRO A 120 25.86 -4.42 -10.36
C PRO A 120 25.37 -3.35 -9.37
N ARG A 121 24.46 -2.47 -9.84
CA ARG A 121 23.88 -1.41 -9.01
C ARG A 121 22.74 -1.98 -8.18
N ILE A 122 22.97 -2.08 -6.87
CA ILE A 122 21.97 -2.57 -5.91
C ILE A 122 21.32 -1.34 -5.25
N PRO A 123 19.98 -1.17 -5.35
CA PRO A 123 19.29 -0.07 -4.70
C PRO A 123 19.19 -0.31 -3.20
N ALA A 124 19.22 0.78 -2.43
CA ALA A 124 18.86 0.80 -1.03
C ALA A 124 17.42 1.30 -0.88
N ILE A 125 16.63 0.66 -0.02
CA ILE A 125 15.26 1.05 0.29
C ILE A 125 15.30 1.96 1.51
N ALA A 126 14.67 3.13 1.42
CA ALA A 126 14.49 4.07 2.52
C ALA A 126 13.02 4.06 2.97
N VAL A 127 12.79 3.75 4.25
CA VAL A 127 11.47 3.80 4.88
C VAL A 127 11.46 4.92 5.89
N ALA A 128 10.59 5.91 5.68
CA ALA A 128 10.40 7.01 6.62
C ALA A 128 9.35 6.64 7.66
N SER A 129 9.72 6.69 8.95
CA SER A 129 8.78 6.50 10.06
C SER A 129 9.12 7.46 11.21
N GLY A 130 8.16 8.33 11.54
CA GLY A 130 8.37 9.39 12.53
C GLY A 130 9.59 10.27 12.20
N PRO A 131 10.48 10.54 13.17
CA PRO A 131 11.72 11.30 12.95
C PRO A 131 12.87 10.44 12.39
N TYR A 132 12.62 9.19 12.03
CA TYR A 132 13.64 8.25 11.60
C TYR A 132 13.48 7.87 10.13
N ILE A 133 14.62 7.69 9.45
CA ILE A 133 14.68 7.08 8.12
C ILE A 133 15.48 5.79 8.24
N PHE A 134 14.82 4.66 8.00
CA PHE A 134 15.42 3.34 8.03
C PHE A 134 15.86 2.95 6.62
N ILE A 135 17.15 2.68 6.46
CA ILE A 135 17.74 2.27 5.19
C ILE A 135 17.96 0.77 5.23
N TYR A 136 17.39 0.06 4.26
CA TYR A 136 17.53 -1.37 4.05
C TYR A 136 18.34 -1.62 2.79
N ARG A 137 19.35 -2.48 2.87
CA ARG A 137 20.14 -2.99 1.72
C ARG A 137 19.95 -4.49 1.64
N ASN A 138 19.67 -5.04 0.45
CA ASN A 138 19.33 -6.46 0.27
C ASN A 138 18.21 -6.94 1.22
N PHE A 139 17.21 -6.09 1.44
CA PHE A 139 16.10 -6.33 2.38
C PHE A 139 16.51 -6.51 3.86
N ARG A 140 17.72 -6.09 4.24
CA ARG A 140 18.23 -6.15 5.62
C ARG A 140 18.43 -4.75 6.18
N PRO A 141 18.13 -4.49 7.47
CA PRO A 141 18.42 -3.21 8.10
C PRO A 141 19.92 -2.88 7.98
N HIS A 142 20.24 -1.65 7.54
CA HIS A 142 21.62 -1.22 7.30
C HIS A 142 21.95 0.06 8.07
N TYR A 143 21.16 1.12 7.89
CA TYR A 143 21.34 2.38 8.61
C TYR A 143 20.03 2.90 9.20
N LYS A 144 20.15 3.62 10.30
CA LYS A 144 19.08 4.43 10.89
C LYS A 144 19.55 5.87 10.91
N PHE A 145 18.89 6.72 10.14
CA PHE A 145 19.08 8.15 10.19
C PHE A 145 18.06 8.77 11.13
N THR A 146 18.49 9.71 11.96
CA THR A 146 17.63 10.48 12.87
C THR A 146 17.68 11.93 12.41
N VAL A 147 16.50 12.52 12.20
CA VAL A 147 16.41 13.95 11.89
C VAL A 147 16.97 14.75 13.08
N PRO A 148 17.86 15.73 12.85
CA PRO A 148 18.39 16.55 13.94
C PRO A 148 17.26 17.31 14.64
N SER A 149 17.23 17.25 15.97
CA SER A 149 16.30 18.02 16.77
C SER A 149 16.66 19.50 16.69
N ILE A 150 15.67 20.34 16.40
CA ILE A 150 15.82 21.79 16.47
C ILE A 150 15.70 22.19 17.94
N GLU A 151 16.65 22.99 18.42
CA GLU A 151 16.59 23.54 19.78
C GLU A 151 15.44 24.55 19.88
N ILE A 152 14.68 24.47 20.97
CA ILE A 152 13.56 25.39 21.24
C ILE A 152 14.16 26.73 21.66
N ASP A 153 13.53 27.82 21.24
CA ASP A 153 14.00 29.15 21.62
C ASP A 153 13.97 29.36 23.15
N ALA A 154 14.96 30.09 23.65
CA ALA A 154 15.14 30.30 25.08
C ALA A 154 14.02 31.16 25.68
N GLN A 155 13.42 32.07 24.90
CA GLN A 155 12.32 32.91 25.37
C GLN A 155 11.03 32.09 25.48
N GLU A 156 10.75 31.24 24.50
CA GLU A 156 9.62 30.30 24.56
C GLU A 156 9.76 29.36 25.77
N THR A 157 10.95 28.80 25.97
CA THR A 157 11.22 27.88 27.09
C THR A 157 10.92 28.54 28.45
N LYS A 158 11.38 29.77 28.65
CA LYS A 158 11.10 30.53 29.89
C LYS A 158 9.61 30.77 30.10
N LEU A 159 8.88 31.07 29.03
CA LEU A 159 7.45 31.32 29.10
C LEU A 159 6.66 30.03 29.39
N TRP A 160 7.06 28.90 28.78
CA TRP A 160 6.53 27.57 29.11
C TRP A 160 6.80 27.18 30.56
N GLU A 161 8.00 27.46 31.08
CA GLU A 161 8.32 27.24 32.50
C GLU A 161 7.50 28.13 33.44
N ALA A 162 7.26 29.38 33.07
CA ALA A 162 6.44 30.31 33.85
C ALA A 162 4.96 29.88 33.89
N LEU A 163 4.44 29.37 32.76
CA LEU A 163 3.12 28.73 32.69
C LEU A 163 3.04 27.48 33.56
N ALA A 164 4.06 26.61 33.52
CA ALA A 164 4.11 25.39 34.32
C ALA A 164 4.14 25.68 35.83
N LYS A 165 4.71 26.82 36.23
CA LYS A 165 4.72 27.32 37.62
C LYS A 165 3.47 28.14 37.97
N CYS A 166 2.49 28.26 37.07
CA CYS A 166 1.30 29.11 37.21
C CYS A 166 1.61 30.57 37.57
N SER A 167 2.74 31.11 37.10
CA SER A 167 3.15 32.49 37.36
C SER A 167 2.56 33.49 36.37
N ILE A 168 2.07 33.01 35.22
CA ILE A 168 1.50 33.81 34.13
C ILE A 168 0.18 33.15 33.73
N GLU A 169 -0.84 33.97 33.49
CA GLU A 169 -2.13 33.50 33.01
C GLU A 169 -2.06 33.09 31.53
N VAL A 170 -2.81 32.04 31.17
CA VAL A 170 -2.87 31.51 29.78
C VAL A 170 -3.10 32.60 28.71
N PRO A 171 -4.03 33.57 28.87
CA PRO A 171 -4.21 34.64 27.88
C PRO A 171 -2.98 35.53 27.68
N ASP A 172 -2.25 35.86 28.75
CA ASP A 172 -1.06 36.71 28.66
C ASP A 172 0.11 35.97 28.01
N ALA A 173 0.25 34.69 28.31
CA ALA A 173 1.24 33.82 27.69
C ALA A 173 0.98 33.66 26.17
N LEU A 174 -0.28 33.54 25.76
CA LEU A 174 -0.67 33.51 24.35
C LEU A 174 -0.29 34.80 23.62
N ALA A 175 -0.54 35.97 24.23
CA ALA A 175 -0.20 37.26 23.65
C ALA A 175 1.33 37.39 23.41
N GLN A 176 2.13 36.98 24.39
CA GLN A 176 3.59 37.00 24.29
C GLN A 176 4.11 36.01 23.22
N LEU A 177 3.60 34.78 23.18
CA LEU A 177 3.98 33.80 22.15
C LEU A 177 3.57 34.25 20.75
N SER A 178 2.42 34.90 20.60
CA SER A 178 1.98 35.43 19.31
C SER A 178 2.85 36.56 18.79
N THR A 179 3.57 37.24 19.67
CA THR A 179 4.54 38.31 19.32
C THR A 179 5.90 37.72 18.90
N MET A 180 6.24 36.52 19.38
CA MET A 180 7.51 35.84 19.10
C MET A 180 7.50 35.05 17.77
N ARG A 181 6.33 34.91 17.14
CA ARG A 181 6.16 34.32 15.80
C ARG A 181 6.15 35.38 14.71
#